data_AF-A0A2H6NF62-F1
#
_entry.id   AF-A0A2H6NF62-F1
#
_cell.length_a   1.000
_cell.length_b   1.000
_cell.length_c   1.000
_cell.angle_alpha   90.00
_cell.angle_beta   90.00
_cell.angle_gamma   90.00
#
_symmetry.space_group_name_H-M   'P 1'
#
loop_
_entity.id
_entity.type
_entity.pdbx_description
1 polymer ?
#
loop_
_entity_poly.entity_id
_entity_poly.type
_entity_poly.pdbx_seq_one_letter_code
_entity_poly.pdbx_strand_id
1 'polypeptide(L)'
;ELSDNTKNVGEKWSADMWRFGCLIWEVFNGPLTRSSSLRNLNKIPKSLVPHYCELVGANPKLRPSPSKFLQNCSQMGGFLDNKFVETNLFLEEIQIKEPDERQKFFQELSNNLDNFPEDFCRHKVLPQLLMAFEFGNAGAIILTPLFKVGKFLNSQEYQQKIIPIIVKMFSSPDRAMRIRLLQQMEHFIQYLNEPTVNTQIFPH
;
A
#
# COMPACT_ATOMS: atom_id res chain seq x y z
N GLU A 1 -35.12 -23.05 -43.69
CA GLU A 1 -35.31 -22.13 -42.56
C GLU A 1 -34.15 -22.27 -41.62
N LEU A 2 -33.18 -21.35 -41.70
CA LEU A 2 -32.04 -21.28 -40.80
C LEU A 2 -32.52 -20.59 -39.52
N SER A 3 -32.61 -21.35 -38.44
CA SER A 3 -32.96 -20.83 -37.11
C SER A 3 -31.82 -19.98 -36.59
N ASP A 4 -32.02 -18.66 -36.65
CA ASP A 4 -31.16 -17.63 -36.07
C ASP A 4 -31.13 -17.79 -34.54
N ASN A 5 -30.24 -18.63 -34.06
CA ASN A 5 -30.01 -18.85 -32.64
C ASN A 5 -29.04 -17.74 -32.16
N THR A 6 -29.57 -16.52 -32.04
CA THR A 6 -28.89 -15.38 -31.41
C THR A 6 -28.72 -15.66 -29.92
N LYS A 7 -27.78 -16.57 -29.59
CA LYS A 7 -27.24 -16.68 -28.23
C LYS A 7 -26.82 -15.27 -27.83
N ASN A 8 -27.21 -14.82 -26.64
CA ASN A 8 -26.80 -13.56 -26.05
C ASN A 8 -25.26 -13.51 -25.95
N VAL A 9 -24.59 -13.14 -27.04
CA VAL A 9 -23.15 -12.93 -27.08
C VAL A 9 -22.91 -11.62 -26.35
N GLY A 10 -22.48 -11.72 -25.09
CA GLY A 10 -21.93 -10.59 -24.37
C GLY A 10 -20.60 -10.17 -24.97
N GLU A 11 -20.08 -9.04 -24.51
CA GLU A 11 -18.73 -8.61 -24.82
C GLU A 11 -17.70 -9.64 -24.34
N LYS A 12 -16.51 -9.67 -24.96
CA LYS A 12 -15.46 -10.67 -24.70
C LYS A 12 -15.07 -10.76 -23.22
N TRP A 13 -15.13 -9.65 -22.48
CA TRP A 13 -14.81 -9.57 -21.05
C TRP A 13 -15.98 -9.96 -20.13
N SER A 14 -17.20 -10.13 -20.64
CA SER A 14 -18.41 -10.22 -19.81
C SER A 14 -18.40 -11.41 -18.86
N ALA A 15 -17.79 -12.54 -19.27
CA ALA A 15 -17.68 -13.72 -18.43
C ALA A 15 -16.67 -13.50 -17.29
N ASP A 16 -15.51 -12.91 -17.59
CA ASP A 16 -14.45 -12.63 -16.62
C ASP A 16 -14.91 -11.58 -15.61
N MET A 17 -15.60 -10.54 -16.06
CA MET A 17 -16.11 -9.48 -15.17
C MET A 17 -17.18 -10.01 -14.21
N TRP A 18 -17.99 -10.99 -14.63
CA TRP A 18 -18.94 -11.65 -13.73
C TRP A 18 -18.22 -12.52 -12.68
N ARG A 19 -17.18 -13.25 -13.08
CA ARG A 19 -16.33 -14.02 -12.15
C ARG A 19 -15.60 -13.10 -11.17
N PHE A 20 -15.14 -11.94 -11.64
CA PHE A 20 -14.56 -10.91 -10.80
C PHE A 20 -15.59 -10.34 -9.81
N GLY A 21 -16.84 -10.16 -10.23
CA GLY A 21 -17.95 -9.86 -9.32
C GLY A 21 -18.12 -10.94 -8.24
N CYS A 22 -18.08 -12.22 -8.60
CA CYS A 22 -18.11 -13.31 -7.63
C CYS A 22 -16.95 -13.23 -6.63
N LEU A 23 -15.73 -12.97 -7.12
CA LEU A 23 -14.55 -12.79 -6.27
C LEU A 23 -14.71 -11.63 -5.30
N ILE A 24 -15.19 -10.47 -5.75
CA ILE A 24 -15.48 -9.32 -4.87
C ILE A 24 -16.45 -9.75 -3.76
N TRP A 25 -17.51 -10.48 -4.11
CA TRP A 25 -18.47 -10.95 -3.12
C TRP A 25 -17.80 -11.86 -2.08
N GLU A 26 -16.94 -12.78 -2.52
CA GLU A 26 -16.23 -13.70 -1.64
C GLU A 26 -15.25 -13.01 -0.70
N VAL A 27 -14.54 -11.98 -1.17
CA VAL A 27 -13.62 -11.18 -0.34
C VAL A 27 -14.35 -10.58 0.86
N PHE A 28 -15.60 -10.12 0.69
CA PHE A 28 -16.38 -9.50 1.76
C PHE A 28 -17.25 -10.49 2.55
N ASN A 29 -17.66 -11.61 1.97
CA ASN A 29 -18.65 -12.52 2.57
C ASN A 29 -18.10 -13.92 2.91
N GLY A 30 -16.91 -14.26 2.46
CA GLY A 30 -16.35 -15.62 2.55
C GLY A 30 -16.76 -16.50 1.36
N PRO A 31 -16.49 -17.82 1.41
CA PRO A 31 -16.67 -18.72 0.27
C PRO A 31 -18.09 -18.72 -0.31
N LEU A 32 -18.20 -18.59 -1.64
CA LEU A 32 -19.48 -18.58 -2.34
C LEU A 32 -20.03 -19.99 -2.50
N THR A 33 -21.03 -20.34 -1.69
CA THR A 33 -21.66 -21.67 -1.72
C THR A 33 -22.81 -21.78 -2.71
N ARG A 34 -23.51 -20.69 -3.01
CA ARG A 34 -24.69 -20.65 -3.90
C ARG A 34 -24.72 -19.35 -4.68
N SER A 35 -25.07 -19.42 -5.97
CA SER A 35 -25.17 -18.23 -6.84
C SER A 35 -26.23 -17.22 -6.40
N SER A 36 -27.28 -17.66 -5.71
CA SER A 36 -28.31 -16.77 -5.15
C SER A 36 -27.77 -15.82 -4.06
N SER A 37 -26.66 -16.19 -3.40
CA SER A 37 -26.02 -15.39 -2.35
C SER A 37 -25.44 -14.08 -2.87
N LEU A 38 -25.17 -13.96 -4.18
CA LEU A 38 -24.70 -12.72 -4.81
C LEU A 38 -25.68 -11.53 -4.65
N ARG A 39 -26.93 -11.81 -4.26
CA ARG A 39 -27.92 -10.76 -3.94
C ARG A 39 -27.73 -10.16 -2.54
N ASN A 40 -26.91 -10.78 -1.68
CA ASN A 40 -26.61 -10.26 -0.35
C ASN A 40 -25.46 -9.25 -0.42
N LEU A 41 -25.79 -7.99 -0.17
CA LEU A 41 -24.88 -6.85 -0.31
C LEU A 41 -24.38 -6.30 1.03
N ASN A 42 -24.82 -6.87 2.16
CA ASN A 42 -24.68 -6.25 3.47
C ASN A 42 -23.23 -6.03 3.93
N LYS A 43 -22.30 -6.85 3.46
CA LYS A 43 -20.87 -6.75 3.79
C LYS A 43 -20.05 -6.02 2.72
N ILE A 44 -20.65 -5.68 1.58
CA ILE A 44 -19.96 -4.96 0.51
C ILE A 44 -20.00 -3.45 0.83
N PRO A 45 -18.86 -2.74 0.75
CA PRO A 45 -18.81 -1.30 0.96
C PRO A 45 -19.80 -0.54 0.08
N LYS A 46 -20.53 0.42 0.66
CA LYS A 46 -21.61 1.16 -0.03
C LYS A 46 -21.15 1.83 -1.32
N SER A 47 -19.92 2.34 -1.36
CA SER A 47 -19.32 2.96 -2.55
C SER A 47 -19.03 1.96 -3.68
N LEU A 48 -18.90 0.67 -3.37
CA LEU A 48 -18.64 -0.39 -4.35
C LEU A 48 -19.92 -1.08 -4.85
N VAL A 49 -21.01 -1.01 -4.08
CA VAL A 49 -22.27 -1.71 -4.39
C VAL A 49 -22.81 -1.45 -5.80
N PRO A 50 -22.90 -0.20 -6.30
CA PRO A 50 -23.42 0.06 -7.65
C PRO A 50 -22.60 -0.65 -8.73
N HIS A 51 -21.27 -0.57 -8.64
CA HIS A 51 -20.36 -1.19 -9.59
C HIS A 51 -20.37 -2.72 -9.49
N TYR A 52 -20.46 -3.26 -8.27
CA TYR A 52 -20.64 -4.69 -8.05
C TYR A 52 -21.90 -5.23 -8.74
N CYS A 53 -23.04 -4.54 -8.60
CA CYS A 53 -24.30 -4.94 -9.22
C CYS A 53 -24.21 -5.00 -10.75
N GLU A 54 -23.46 -4.10 -11.38
CA GLU A 54 -23.19 -4.14 -12.82
C GLU A 54 -22.43 -5.41 -13.23
N LEU A 55 -21.45 -5.84 -12.43
CA LEU A 55 -20.65 -7.05 -12.70
C LEU A 55 -21.48 -8.34 -12.66
N VAL A 56 -22.29 -8.51 -11.61
CA VAL A 56 -23.09 -9.72 -11.39
C VAL A 56 -24.45 -9.69 -12.10
N GLY A 57 -24.73 -8.62 -12.84
CA GLY A 57 -25.97 -8.43 -13.60
C GLY A 57 -26.25 -9.56 -14.58
N ALA A 58 -27.53 -9.90 -14.75
CA ALA A 58 -27.97 -11.01 -15.60
C ALA A 58 -27.69 -10.77 -17.09
N ASN A 59 -27.66 -9.51 -17.54
CA ASN A 59 -27.38 -9.16 -18.93
C ASN A 59 -25.86 -8.99 -19.17
N PRO A 60 -25.20 -9.89 -19.91
CA PRO A 60 -23.76 -9.81 -20.15
C PRO A 60 -23.33 -8.53 -20.90
N LYS A 61 -24.18 -8.00 -21.78
CA LYS A 61 -23.85 -6.83 -22.63
C LYS A 61 -23.70 -5.52 -21.83
N LEU A 62 -24.30 -5.45 -20.63
CA LEU A 62 -24.24 -4.26 -19.78
C LEU A 62 -23.05 -4.29 -18.82
N ARG A 63 -22.28 -5.38 -18.79
CA ARG A 63 -21.13 -5.51 -17.88
C ARG A 63 -19.99 -4.61 -18.38
N PRO A 64 -19.43 -3.73 -17.53
CA PRO A 64 -18.34 -2.83 -17.94
C PRO A 64 -17.08 -3.62 -18.29
N SER A 65 -16.23 -3.07 -19.15
CA SER A 65 -14.88 -3.60 -19.34
C SER A 65 -14.03 -3.41 -18.07
N PRO A 66 -12.93 -4.19 -17.89
CA PRO A 66 -12.05 -4.03 -16.73
C PRO A 66 -11.57 -2.59 -16.54
N SER A 67 -11.12 -1.94 -17.62
CA SER A 67 -10.68 -0.54 -17.59
C SER A 67 -11.80 0.41 -17.17
N LYS A 68 -13.03 0.19 -17.65
CA LYS A 68 -14.17 1.03 -17.31
C LYS A 68 -14.58 0.88 -15.85
N PHE A 69 -14.57 -0.35 -15.34
CA PHE A 69 -14.83 -0.64 -13.93
C PHE A 69 -13.82 0.07 -13.01
N LEU A 70 -12.52 -0.05 -13.32
CA LEU A 70 -11.46 0.63 -12.56
C LEU A 70 -11.63 2.15 -12.60
N GLN A 71 -11.87 2.71 -13.78
CA GLN A 71 -12.11 4.15 -13.94
C GLN A 71 -13.27 4.63 -13.05
N ASN A 72 -14.39 3.91 -13.05
CA ASN A 72 -15.56 4.26 -12.24
C ASN A 72 -15.26 4.16 -10.74
N CYS A 73 -14.58 3.10 -10.30
CA CYS A 73 -14.25 2.90 -8.89
C CYS A 73 -13.19 3.87 -8.35
N SER A 74 -12.37 4.46 -9.22
CA SER A 74 -11.34 5.45 -8.88
C SER A 74 -11.80 6.91 -9.00
N GLN A 75 -13.08 7.16 -9.30
CA GLN A 75 -13.64 8.52 -9.25
C GLN A 75 -13.66 9.04 -7.81
N MET A 76 -13.76 10.36 -7.65
CA MET A 76 -13.82 11.02 -6.34
C MET A 76 -14.93 10.41 -5.47
N GLY A 77 -14.58 9.93 -4.28
CA GLY A 77 -15.47 9.24 -3.35
C GLY A 77 -15.80 7.78 -3.73
N GLY A 78 -15.14 7.25 -4.76
CA GLY A 78 -15.22 5.86 -5.18
C GLY A 78 -14.51 4.91 -4.22
N PHE A 79 -14.72 3.60 -4.39
CA PHE A 79 -14.12 2.60 -3.51
C PHE A 79 -12.59 2.56 -3.59
N LEU A 80 -12.01 2.78 -4.78
CA LEU A 80 -10.56 2.80 -4.99
C LEU A 80 -9.94 4.19 -4.75
N ASP A 81 -10.75 5.20 -4.46
CA ASP A 81 -10.28 6.53 -4.07
C ASP A 81 -9.95 6.56 -2.57
N ASN A 82 -8.76 6.08 -2.23
CA ASN A 82 -8.27 6.08 -0.85
C ASN A 82 -6.74 6.18 -0.77
N LYS A 83 -6.24 6.60 0.39
CA LYS A 83 -4.81 6.84 0.62
C LYS A 83 -3.93 5.61 0.49
N PHE A 84 -4.46 4.41 0.71
CA PHE A 84 -3.72 3.18 0.49
C PHE A 84 -3.46 2.95 -1.00
N VAL A 85 -4.49 3.05 -1.84
CA VAL A 85 -4.38 2.89 -3.30
C VAL A 85 -3.47 3.97 -3.89
N GLU A 86 -3.64 5.23 -3.50
CA GLU A 86 -2.78 6.34 -3.93
C GLU A 86 -1.31 6.09 -3.58
N THR A 87 -1.03 5.68 -2.34
CA THR A 87 0.33 5.36 -1.89
C THR A 87 0.90 4.19 -2.68
N ASN A 88 0.12 3.12 -2.85
CA ASN A 88 0.58 1.93 -3.58
C ASN A 88 0.94 2.27 -5.02
N LEU A 89 0.11 3.04 -5.73
CA LEU A 89 0.38 3.48 -7.09
C LEU A 89 1.62 4.39 -7.15
N PHE A 90 1.77 5.32 -6.20
CA PHE A 90 2.96 6.18 -6.14
C PHE A 90 4.25 5.37 -5.94
N LEU A 91 4.22 4.34 -5.08
CA LEU A 91 5.37 3.47 -4.84
C LEU A 91 5.78 2.65 -6.07
N GLU A 92 4.82 2.20 -6.90
CA GLU A 92 5.13 1.49 -8.15
C GLU A 92 5.84 2.39 -9.17
N GLU A 93 5.55 3.70 -9.16
CA GLU A 93 6.14 4.67 -10.07
C GLU A 93 7.30 5.48 -9.46
N ILE A 94 7.68 5.22 -8.21
CA ILE A 94 8.56 6.10 -7.43
C ILE A 94 9.91 6.38 -8.10
N GLN A 95 10.44 5.43 -8.88
CA GLN A 95 11.74 5.56 -9.53
C GLN A 95 11.74 6.57 -10.70
N ILE A 96 10.56 6.86 -11.27
CA ILE A 96 10.39 7.85 -12.34
C ILE A 96 9.81 9.18 -11.82
N LYS A 97 9.61 9.32 -10.51
CA LYS A 97 9.15 10.57 -9.88
C LYS A 97 10.31 11.53 -9.66
N GLU A 98 10.00 12.81 -9.72
CA GLU A 98 10.98 13.86 -9.47
C GLU A 98 11.43 13.86 -8.00
N PRO A 99 12.65 14.34 -7.69
CA PRO A 99 13.15 14.40 -6.31
C PRO A 99 12.20 15.10 -5.33
N ASP A 100 11.60 16.22 -5.74
CA ASP A 100 10.69 17.00 -4.89
C ASP A 100 9.37 16.26 -4.61
N GLU A 101 8.84 15.53 -5.61
CA GLU A 101 7.65 14.70 -5.44
C GLU A 101 7.91 13.56 -4.46
N ARG A 102 9.07 12.89 -4.58
CA ARG A 102 9.49 11.83 -3.65
C ARG A 102 9.66 12.37 -2.24
N GLN A 103 10.27 13.53 -2.09
CA GLN A 103 10.47 14.17 -0.80
C GLN A 103 9.13 14.47 -0.12
N LYS A 104 8.20 15.09 -0.86
CA LYS A 104 6.85 15.39 -0.37
C LYS A 104 6.09 14.12 0.00
N PHE A 105 6.17 13.08 -0.83
CA PHE A 105 5.55 11.79 -0.55
C PHE A 105 6.03 11.19 0.78
N PHE A 106 7.35 11.13 1.02
CA PHE A 106 7.87 10.56 2.26
C PHE A 106 7.53 11.41 3.50
N GLN A 107 7.41 12.72 3.35
CA GLN A 107 6.92 13.60 4.43
C GLN A 107 5.47 13.26 4.82
N GLU A 108 4.59 13.06 3.83
CA GLU A 108 3.17 12.79 4.05
C GLU A 108 2.87 11.33 4.39
N LEU A 109 3.74 10.40 4.00
CA LEU A 109 3.57 8.95 4.18
C LEU A 109 3.26 8.57 5.63
N SER A 110 3.95 9.19 6.59
CA SER A 110 3.79 8.91 8.01
C SER A 110 2.35 9.07 8.52
N ASN A 111 1.56 9.95 7.90
CA ASN A 111 0.19 10.23 8.35
C ASN A 111 -0.77 9.07 8.07
N ASN A 112 -0.42 8.19 7.13
CA ASN A 112 -1.31 7.13 6.66
C ASN A 112 -0.83 5.72 7.04
N LEU A 113 0.46 5.56 7.40
CA LEU A 113 1.07 4.24 7.65
C LEU A 113 0.36 3.42 8.74
N ASP A 114 -0.20 4.05 9.77
CA ASP A 114 -0.89 3.34 10.85
C ASP A 114 -2.18 2.64 10.38
N ASN A 115 -2.71 3.03 9.21
CA ASN A 115 -3.92 2.46 8.61
C ASN A 115 -3.62 1.43 7.50
N PHE A 116 -2.35 1.16 7.21
CA PHE A 116 -1.97 0.26 6.13
C PHE A 116 -1.76 -1.18 6.62
N PRO A 117 -1.99 -2.19 5.78
CA PRO A 117 -1.67 -3.57 6.11
C PRO A 117 -0.20 -3.76 6.48
N GLU A 118 0.06 -4.56 7.52
CA GLU A 118 1.42 -4.83 8.02
C GLU A 118 2.36 -5.32 6.92
N ASP A 119 1.92 -6.32 6.15
CA ASP A 119 2.72 -6.91 5.07
C ASP A 119 3.07 -5.89 3.99
N PHE A 120 2.16 -4.95 3.69
CA PHE A 120 2.44 -3.88 2.75
C PHE A 120 3.54 -2.95 3.30
N CYS A 121 3.45 -2.56 4.57
CA CYS A 121 4.47 -1.75 5.22
C CYS A 121 5.84 -2.46 5.21
N ARG A 122 5.88 -3.75 5.54
CA ARG A 122 7.12 -4.53 5.63
C ARG A 122 7.76 -4.83 4.28
N HIS A 123 6.97 -5.17 3.27
CA HIS A 123 7.48 -5.70 2.00
C HIS A 123 7.45 -4.70 0.84
N LYS A 124 6.65 -3.62 0.92
CA LYS A 124 6.60 -2.57 -0.10
C LYS A 124 7.15 -1.24 0.40
N VAL A 125 6.73 -0.77 1.58
CA VAL A 125 7.17 0.54 2.08
C VAL A 125 8.62 0.51 2.57
N LEU A 126 8.98 -0.44 3.44
CA LEU A 126 10.32 -0.50 4.04
C LEU A 126 11.44 -0.52 3.01
N PRO A 127 11.41 -1.37 1.96
CA PRO A 127 12.48 -1.37 0.95
C PRO A 127 12.65 -0.01 0.27
N GLN A 128 11.55 0.72 0.02
CA GLN A 128 11.60 2.04 -0.62
C GLN A 128 12.19 3.10 0.31
N LEU A 129 11.90 3.04 1.61
CA LEU A 129 12.54 3.91 2.61
C LEU A 129 14.05 3.68 2.70
N LEU A 130 14.47 2.41 2.70
CA LEU A 130 15.89 2.04 2.73
C LEU A 130 16.62 2.53 1.46
N MET A 131 16.04 2.31 0.27
CA MET A 131 16.61 2.82 -0.98
C MET A 131 16.66 4.35 -1.03
N ALA A 132 15.60 5.03 -0.55
CA ALA A 132 15.57 6.49 -0.48
C ALA A 132 16.62 7.05 0.48
N PHE A 133 16.96 6.34 1.54
CA PHE A 133 18.08 6.69 2.41
C PHE A 133 19.42 6.54 1.69
N GLU A 134 19.67 5.36 1.12
CA GLU A 134 20.98 5.00 0.60
C GLU A 134 21.35 5.80 -0.66
N PHE A 135 20.38 6.04 -1.54
CA PHE A 135 20.62 6.63 -2.86
C PHE A 135 19.84 7.93 -3.11
N GLY A 136 18.79 8.20 -2.33
CA GLY A 136 17.83 9.28 -2.61
C GLY A 136 18.08 10.59 -1.86
N ASN A 137 19.14 10.68 -1.05
CA ASN A 137 19.42 11.83 -0.17
C ASN A 137 18.20 12.25 0.68
N ALA A 138 17.35 11.30 1.06
CA ALA A 138 16.09 11.60 1.76
C ALA A 138 16.29 12.13 3.19
N GLY A 139 17.50 12.00 3.73
CA GLY A 139 17.92 12.57 5.00
C GLY A 139 17.01 12.18 6.16
N ALA A 140 16.65 13.14 7.00
CA ALA A 140 15.85 12.90 8.21
C ALA A 140 14.34 12.72 7.94
N ILE A 141 13.86 12.96 6.71
CA ILE A 141 12.43 12.91 6.37
C ILE A 141 11.88 11.49 6.53
N ILE A 142 12.70 10.50 6.21
CA ILE A 142 12.32 9.09 6.29
C ILE A 142 12.37 8.52 7.71
N LEU A 143 12.87 9.25 8.72
CA LEU A 143 13.02 8.71 10.08
C LEU A 143 11.68 8.30 10.70
N THR A 144 10.72 9.21 10.68
CA THR A 144 9.37 8.95 11.21
C THR A 144 8.70 7.75 10.53
N PRO A 145 8.62 7.68 9.18
CA PRO A 145 8.02 6.51 8.54
C PRO A 145 8.84 5.24 8.76
N LEU A 146 10.18 5.32 8.82
CA LEU A 146 11.06 4.19 9.13
C LEU A 146 10.77 3.59 10.50
N PHE A 147 10.60 4.42 11.54
CA PHE A 147 10.27 3.94 12.89
C PHE A 147 8.85 3.39 12.98
N LYS A 148 7.88 4.00 12.29
CA LYS A 148 6.51 3.46 12.22
C LYS A 148 6.50 2.06 11.61
N VAL A 149 7.17 1.88 10.48
CA VAL A 149 7.28 0.55 9.83
C VAL A 149 8.12 -0.42 10.68
N GLY A 150 9.13 0.09 11.39
CA GLY A 150 9.96 -0.69 12.29
C GLY A 150 9.18 -1.37 13.42
N LYS A 151 8.02 -0.85 13.83
CA LYS A 151 7.15 -1.48 14.85
C LYS A 151 6.59 -2.84 14.41
N PHE A 152 6.56 -3.10 13.10
CA PHE A 152 6.10 -4.36 12.51
C PHE A 152 7.23 -5.39 12.35
N LEU A 153 8.46 -5.04 12.73
CA LEU A 153 9.61 -5.93 12.64
C LEU A 153 9.87 -6.59 13.99
N ASN A 154 10.30 -7.85 13.96
CA ASN A 154 10.86 -8.47 15.17
C ASN A 154 12.25 -7.87 15.48
N SER A 155 12.76 -8.13 16.69
CA SER A 155 14.04 -7.56 17.15
C SER A 155 15.22 -7.86 16.23
N GLN A 156 15.28 -9.07 15.66
CA GLN A 156 16.35 -9.47 14.75
C GLN A 156 16.26 -8.70 13.43
N GLU A 157 15.07 -8.61 12.84
CA GLU A 157 14.84 -7.84 11.61
C GLU A 157 15.13 -6.35 11.83
N TYR A 158 14.73 -5.79 12.97
CA TYR A 158 15.00 -4.40 13.31
C TYR A 158 16.50 -4.14 13.40
N GLN A 159 17.24 -5.02 14.09
CA GLN A 159 18.70 -4.94 14.19
C GLN A 159 19.39 -5.06 12.82
N GLN A 160 18.90 -5.91 11.93
CA GLN A 160 19.52 -6.11 10.62
C GLN A 160 19.19 -5.01 9.63
N LYS A 161 17.97 -4.45 9.66
CA LYS A 161 17.47 -3.54 8.62
C LYS A 161 17.48 -2.07 9.04
N ILE A 162 17.21 -1.77 10.31
CA ILE A 162 17.00 -0.40 10.78
C ILE A 162 18.25 0.15 11.47
N ILE A 163 18.90 -0.63 12.35
CA ILE A 163 20.08 -0.15 13.09
C ILE A 163 21.23 0.31 12.19
N PRO A 164 21.60 -0.38 11.09
CA PRO A 164 22.67 0.09 10.20
C PRO A 164 22.38 1.48 9.61
N ILE A 165 21.11 1.77 9.33
CA ILE A 165 20.64 3.06 8.82
C ILE A 165 20.81 4.14 9.88
N ILE A 166 20.35 3.89 11.11
CA ILE A 166 20.48 4.83 12.24
C ILE A 166 21.95 5.17 12.49
N VAL A 167 22.81 4.16 12.52
CA VAL A 167 24.25 4.35 12.74
C VAL A 167 24.85 5.20 11.62
N LYS A 168 24.51 4.90 10.36
CA LYS A 168 24.94 5.72 9.23
C LYS A 168 24.41 7.17 9.34
N MET A 169 23.19 7.39 9.82
CA MET A 169 22.68 8.73 10.09
C MET A 169 23.42 9.47 11.21
N PHE A 170 23.85 8.79 12.28
CA PHE A 170 24.67 9.41 13.34
C PHE A 170 26.06 9.84 12.85
N SER A 171 26.63 9.11 11.89
CA SER A 171 27.90 9.47 11.23
C SER A 171 27.80 10.70 10.33
N SER A 172 26.58 11.17 10.01
CA SER A 172 26.38 12.40 9.25
C SER A 172 26.88 13.62 10.04
N PRO A 173 27.58 14.57 9.39
CA PRO A 173 27.98 15.83 10.03
C PRO A 173 26.81 16.79 10.30
N ASP A 174 25.59 16.46 9.85
CA ASP A 174 24.39 17.26 10.07
C ASP A 174 23.93 17.24 11.54
N ARG A 175 24.18 18.35 12.25
CA ARG A 175 23.74 18.55 13.64
C ARG A 175 22.23 18.41 13.82
N ALA A 176 21.41 18.85 12.86
CA ALA A 176 19.95 18.75 12.96
C ALA A 176 19.47 17.31 12.78
N MET A 177 20.18 16.48 12.01
CA MET A 177 19.93 15.04 11.95
C MET A 177 20.22 14.38 13.29
N ARG A 178 21.36 14.70 13.92
CA ARG A 178 21.71 14.15 15.23
C ARG A 178 20.69 14.50 16.31
N ILE A 179 20.27 15.77 16.39
CA ILE A 179 19.25 16.21 17.34
C ILE A 179 17.95 15.40 17.13
N ARG A 180 17.52 15.21 15.88
CA ARG A 180 16.32 14.42 15.56
C ARG A 180 16.43 12.95 15.96
N LEU A 181 17.59 12.32 15.74
CA LEU A 181 17.82 10.94 16.18
C LEU A 181 17.75 10.82 17.70
N LEU A 182 18.37 11.75 18.43
CA LEU A 182 18.34 11.76 19.89
C LEU A 182 16.91 11.97 20.43
N GLN A 183 16.13 12.85 19.81
CA GLN A 183 14.71 13.07 20.15
C GLN A 183 13.82 11.84 19.92
N GLN A 184 14.26 10.88 19.10
CA GLN A 184 13.53 9.67 18.75
C GLN A 184 14.21 8.41 19.30
N MET A 185 15.15 8.56 20.24
CA MET A 185 15.98 7.48 20.77
C MET A 185 15.16 6.34 21.38
N GLU A 186 14.02 6.65 21.98
CA GLU A 186 13.09 5.66 22.55
C GLU A 186 12.65 4.59 21.54
N HIS A 187 12.65 4.89 20.24
CA HIS A 187 12.22 3.94 19.20
C HIS A 187 13.26 2.89 18.84
N PHE A 188 14.54 3.13 19.17
CA PHE A 188 15.63 2.24 18.75
C PHE A 188 16.61 1.84 19.85
N ILE A 189 16.59 2.49 21.02
CA ILE A 189 17.55 2.25 22.10
C ILE A 189 17.61 0.79 22.54
N GLN A 190 16.46 0.11 22.62
CA GLN A 190 16.39 -1.30 23.04
C GLN A 190 17.02 -2.29 22.04
N TYR A 191 17.24 -1.87 20.80
CA TYR A 191 17.84 -2.70 19.75
C TYR A 191 19.34 -2.43 19.58
N LEU A 192 19.87 -1.38 20.22
CA LEU A 192 21.29 -1.07 20.20
C LEU A 192 22.05 -1.99 21.18
N ASN A 193 23.22 -2.44 20.77
CA ASN A 193 24.16 -3.12 21.66
C ASN A 193 25.25 -2.13 22.13
N GLU A 194 25.77 -2.35 23.33
CA GLU A 194 26.79 -1.50 23.95
C GLU A 194 28.02 -1.24 23.07
N PRO A 195 28.56 -2.24 22.32
CA PRO A 195 29.66 -1.99 21.40
C PRO A 195 29.31 -0.98 20.29
N THR A 196 28.13 -1.09 19.66
CA THR A 196 27.72 -0.18 18.59
C THR A 196 27.57 1.24 19.11
N VAL A 197 27.02 1.42 20.32
CA VAL A 197 26.89 2.75 20.95
C VAL A 197 28.26 3.39 21.14
N ASN A 198 29.18 2.68 21.78
CA ASN A 198 30.49 3.23 22.14
C ASN A 198 31.38 3.51 20.92
N THR A 199 31.26 2.70 19.86
CA THR A 199 32.17 2.76 18.71
C THR A 199 31.62 3.54 17.52
N GLN A 200 30.30 3.56 17.32
CA GLN A 200 29.70 4.11 16.09
C GLN A 200 28.71 5.24 16.34
N ILE A 201 28.28 5.48 17.58
CA ILE A 201 27.34 6.57 17.91
C ILE A 201 28.04 7.65 18.75
N PHE A 202 28.63 7.29 19.88
CA PHE A 202 29.25 8.25 20.81
C PHE A 202 30.42 9.08 20.23
N PRO A 203 31.28 8.55 19.32
CA PRO A 203 32.40 9.31 18.79
C PRO A 203 32.03 10.45 17.82
N HIS A 204 30.78 10.53 17.38
CA HIS A 204 30.33 11.48 16.36
C HIS A 204 29.58 12.67 16.96
#